data_AF-X6HK23-F1
#
_entry.id   AF-X6HK23-F1
#
_cell.length_a   1.000
_cell.length_b   1.000
_cell.length_c   1.000
_cell.angle_alpha   90.00
_cell.angle_beta   90.00
_cell.angle_gamma   90.00
#
_symmetry.space_group_name_H-M   'P 1'
#
loop_
_entity.id
_entity.type
_entity.pdbx_description
1 polymer ?
#
loop_
_entity_poly.entity_id
_entity_poly.type
_entity_poly.pdbx_seq_one_letter_code
_entity_poly.pdbx_strand_id
1 'polypeptide(L)'
;MVTFPILAVRKVIERGKTDAANNGGFRNPYYGLKPGQGEIPGLWLVGDQGVYIISNGKLADGERPLVLYSEECHPIGNPDWFHYKQRHFGGDDGIEFIDAEQLIPLFDRNLRCTHLNVQLTETEVSLSLIAR
;
A
#
# COMPACT_ATOMS: atom_id res chain seq x y z
N MET A 1 13.89 -0.64 2.83
CA MET A 1 12.97 0.02 1.89
C MET A 1 12.34 -1.04 1.01
N VAL A 2 11.14 -0.81 0.52
CA VAL A 2 10.48 -1.61 -0.51
C VAL A 2 9.95 -0.67 -1.58
N THR A 3 9.74 -1.18 -2.79
CA THR A 3 9.33 -0.35 -3.92
C THR A 3 8.14 -0.91 -4.67
N PHE A 4 7.42 0.01 -5.32
CA PHE A 4 6.24 -0.30 -6.12
C PHE A 4 6.23 0.55 -7.40
N PRO A 5 5.94 -0.03 -8.58
CA PRO A 5 5.76 0.75 -9.79
C PRO A 5 4.60 1.75 -9.65
N ILE A 6 4.84 3.04 -9.90
CA ILE A 6 3.84 4.11 -9.68
C ILE A 6 2.54 3.83 -10.45
N LEU A 7 2.63 3.32 -11.68
CA LEU A 7 1.45 2.98 -12.48
C LEU A 7 0.63 1.86 -11.84
N ALA A 8 1.26 0.89 -11.19
CA ALA A 8 0.57 -0.17 -10.49
C ALA A 8 -0.06 0.36 -9.18
N VAL A 9 0.64 1.21 -8.43
CA VAL A 9 0.09 1.88 -7.24
C VAL A 9 -1.17 2.66 -7.58
N ARG A 10 -1.15 3.45 -8.66
CA ARG A 10 -2.34 4.18 -9.15
C ARG A 10 -3.49 3.24 -9.46
N LYS A 11 -3.25 2.09 -10.10
CA LYS A 11 -4.31 1.10 -10.38
C LYS A 11 -4.94 0.55 -9.11
N VAL A 12 -4.16 0.31 -8.05
CA VAL A 12 -4.71 -0.13 -6.76
C VAL A 12 -5.58 0.96 -6.14
N ILE A 13 -5.12 2.23 -6.16
CA ILE A 13 -5.91 3.36 -5.66
C ILE A 13 -7.24 3.49 -6.42
N GLU A 14 -7.19 3.47 -7.76
CA GLU A 14 -8.40 3.61 -8.59
C GLU A 14 -9.36 2.43 -8.44
N ARG A 15 -8.83 1.21 -8.28
CA ARG A 15 -9.65 0.05 -7.92
C ARG A 15 -10.34 0.27 -6.58
N GLY A 16 -9.62 0.75 -5.57
CA GLY A 16 -10.16 1.10 -4.26
C GLY A 16 -11.29 2.13 -4.31
N LYS A 17 -11.12 3.20 -5.09
CA LYS A 17 -12.17 4.21 -5.30
C LYS A 17 -13.42 3.62 -5.96
N THR A 18 -13.22 2.76 -6.95
CA THR A 18 -14.32 2.07 -7.66
C THR A 18 -15.08 1.15 -6.72
N ASP A 19 -14.35 0.33 -5.95
CA ASP A 19 -14.94 -0.58 -4.96
C ASP A 19 -15.71 0.22 -3.90
N ALA A 20 -15.14 1.32 -3.39
CA ALA A 20 -15.81 2.19 -2.43
C ALA A 20 -17.10 2.81 -2.97
N ALA A 21 -17.09 3.29 -4.22
CA ALA A 21 -18.27 3.85 -4.86
C ALA A 21 -19.41 2.83 -4.99
N ASN A 22 -19.06 1.56 -5.25
CA ASN A 22 -20.03 0.49 -5.43
C ASN A 22 -20.55 -0.11 -4.11
N ASN A 23 -19.76 -0.04 -3.04
CA ASN A 23 -20.00 -0.80 -1.81
C ASN A 23 -20.12 0.08 -0.54
N GLY A 24 -20.53 1.34 -0.69
CA GLY A 24 -20.89 2.20 0.45
C GLY A 24 -19.71 2.81 1.20
N GLY A 25 -18.63 3.16 0.50
CA GLY A 25 -17.52 3.97 1.00
C GLY A 25 -16.22 3.20 1.27
N PHE A 26 -15.33 3.80 2.05
CA PHE A 26 -14.02 3.24 2.37
C PHE A 26 -14.07 2.46 3.70
N ARG A 27 -13.20 1.47 3.83
CA ARG A 27 -12.94 0.76 5.08
C ARG A 27 -12.11 1.67 5.99
N ASN A 28 -12.36 1.58 7.29
CA ASN A 28 -11.69 2.38 8.30
C ASN A 28 -10.17 2.08 8.35
N PRO A 29 -9.29 3.08 8.19
CA PRO A 29 -7.85 2.85 8.11
C PRO A 29 -7.23 2.35 9.42
N TYR A 30 -7.91 2.57 10.55
CA TYR A 30 -7.47 2.20 11.89
C TYR A 30 -8.02 0.85 12.35
N TYR A 31 -8.24 -0.10 11.44
CA TYR A 31 -8.74 -1.46 11.77
C TYR A 31 -10.05 -1.46 12.55
N GLY A 32 -10.90 -0.44 12.36
CA GLY A 32 -12.16 -0.30 13.09
C GLY A 32 -12.01 0.23 14.52
N LEU A 33 -10.80 0.57 14.97
CA LEU A 33 -10.55 1.16 16.30
C LEU A 33 -11.13 2.59 16.42
N LYS A 34 -11.34 3.27 15.28
CA LYS A 34 -11.92 4.62 15.24
C LYS A 34 -12.97 4.76 14.14
N PRO A 35 -14.14 4.11 14.27
CA PRO A 35 -15.18 4.12 13.23
C PRO A 35 -15.59 5.55 12.83
N GLY A 36 -15.82 5.78 11.54
CA GLY A 36 -16.19 7.09 11.01
C GLY A 36 -15.06 8.11 10.93
N GLN A 37 -13.83 7.76 11.31
CA GLN A 37 -12.65 8.62 11.17
C GLN A 37 -11.70 8.10 10.08
N GLY A 38 -11.32 8.98 9.14
CA GLY A 38 -10.29 8.67 8.14
C GLY A 38 -10.72 7.70 7.06
N GLU A 39 -12.03 7.49 6.84
CA GLU A 39 -12.57 6.68 5.72
C GLU A 39 -12.42 7.43 4.38
N ILE A 40 -11.17 7.69 4.01
CA ILE A 40 -10.74 8.39 2.79
C ILE A 40 -10.00 7.41 1.86
N PRO A 41 -9.83 7.71 0.57
CA PRO A 41 -9.09 6.84 -0.33
C PRO A 41 -7.63 6.67 0.13
N GLY A 42 -7.16 5.44 0.18
CA GLY A 42 -5.76 5.14 0.51
C GLY A 42 -5.40 3.68 0.34
N LEU A 43 -4.20 3.37 0.81
CA LEU A 43 -3.58 2.06 0.69
C LEU A 43 -3.18 1.58 2.07
N TRP A 44 -3.39 0.29 2.34
CA TRP A 44 -2.68 -0.38 3.43
C TRP A 44 -1.43 -1.02 2.88
N LEU A 45 -0.28 -0.62 3.41
CA LEU A 45 0.97 -1.34 3.30
C LEU A 45 0.96 -2.45 4.35
N VAL A 46 0.96 -3.69 3.91
CA VAL A 46 0.91 -4.89 4.75
C VAL A 46 2.26 -5.60 4.65
N GLY A 47 2.81 -5.97 5.80
CA GLY A 47 3.90 -6.93 5.90
C GLY A 47 3.42 -8.17 6.63
N ASP A 48 3.39 -9.31 5.93
CA ASP A 48 3.00 -10.63 6.43
C ASP A 48 3.82 -11.71 5.69
N GLN A 49 3.19 -12.57 4.89
CA GLN A 49 3.81 -13.35 3.82
C GLN A 49 4.20 -12.47 2.62
N GLY A 50 5.22 -11.65 2.83
CA GLY A 50 5.75 -10.68 1.89
C GLY A 50 5.55 -9.25 2.38
N VAL A 51 5.69 -8.30 1.47
CA VAL A 51 5.26 -6.91 1.69
C VAL A 51 4.47 -6.47 0.47
N TYR A 52 3.26 -5.97 0.67
CA TYR A 52 2.35 -5.57 -0.40
C TYR A 52 1.46 -4.41 -0.01
N ILE A 53 0.79 -3.83 -1.01
CA ILE A 53 -0.25 -2.83 -0.81
C ILE A 53 -1.60 -3.33 -1.30
N ILE A 54 -2.65 -2.96 -0.56
CA ILE A 54 -4.05 -3.18 -0.93
C ILE A 54 -4.83 -1.89 -0.73
N SER A 55 -5.86 -1.67 -1.55
CA SER A 55 -6.73 -0.50 -1.40
C SER A 55 -7.71 -0.66 -0.24
N ASN A 56 -8.07 0.44 0.42
CA ASN A 56 -9.04 0.43 1.51
C ASN A 56 -10.52 0.57 1.08
N GLY A 57 -10.87 0.56 -0.21
CA GLY A 57 -12.27 0.56 -0.64
C GLY A 57 -13.07 -0.61 -0.02
N LYS A 58 -14.34 -0.39 0.33
CA LYS A 58 -15.23 -1.50 0.73
C LYS A 58 -15.46 -2.41 -0.48
N LEU A 59 -15.46 -3.71 -0.23
CA LEU A 59 -15.66 -4.74 -1.25
C LEU A 59 -17.07 -5.30 -1.13
N ALA A 60 -17.57 -5.89 -2.21
CA ALA A 60 -18.76 -6.72 -2.14
C ALA A 60 -18.44 -8.01 -1.34
N ASP A 61 -19.47 -8.65 -0.80
CA ASP A 61 -19.30 -9.89 -0.04
C ASP A 61 -18.63 -10.98 -0.88
N GLY A 62 -17.55 -11.55 -0.35
CA GLY A 62 -16.78 -12.61 -1.01
C GLY A 62 -15.72 -12.13 -2.01
N GLU A 63 -15.69 -10.84 -2.36
CA GLU A 63 -14.66 -10.28 -3.24
C GLU A 63 -13.32 -10.08 -2.50
N ARG A 64 -12.22 -10.12 -3.27
CA ARG A 64 -10.87 -9.88 -2.76
C ARG A 64 -10.33 -8.55 -3.27
N PRO A 65 -9.57 -7.81 -2.44
CA PRO A 65 -8.93 -6.58 -2.89
C PRO A 65 -7.87 -6.89 -3.94
N LEU A 66 -7.56 -5.93 -4.81
CA LEU A 66 -6.39 -6.01 -5.66
C LEU A 66 -5.12 -5.89 -4.80
N VAL A 67 -4.28 -6.92 -4.83
CA VAL A 67 -3.00 -7.00 -4.12
C VAL A 67 -1.87 -6.64 -5.06
N LEU A 68 -0.97 -5.75 -4.63
CA LEU A 68 0.28 -5.45 -5.32
C LEU A 68 1.46 -5.70 -4.38
N TYR A 69 2.21 -6.77 -4.63
CA TYR A 69 3.47 -7.03 -3.93
C TYR A 69 4.55 -6.01 -4.29
N SER A 70 5.42 -5.71 -3.33
CA SER A 70 6.65 -4.98 -3.61
C SER A 70 7.58 -5.82 -4.47
N GLU A 71 8.46 -5.14 -5.22
CA GLU A 71 9.41 -5.84 -6.08
C GLU A 71 10.38 -6.70 -5.27
N GLU A 72 10.70 -6.30 -4.04
CA GLU A 72 11.67 -6.98 -3.20
C GLU A 72 11.06 -8.09 -2.31
N CYS A 73 9.77 -8.04 -1.99
CA CYS A 73 9.15 -8.96 -1.02
C CYS A 73 7.99 -9.77 -1.60
N HIS A 74 8.00 -10.09 -2.89
CA HIS A 74 7.02 -11.00 -3.47
C HIS A 74 7.34 -12.46 -3.10
N PRO A 75 6.47 -13.20 -2.38
CA PRO A 75 6.79 -14.55 -1.89
C PRO A 75 7.00 -15.61 -2.97
N ILE A 76 6.48 -15.37 -4.18
CA ILE A 76 6.69 -16.23 -5.35
C ILE A 76 7.86 -15.71 -6.19
N GLY A 77 7.99 -14.39 -6.31
CA GLY A 77 8.98 -13.75 -7.19
C GLY A 77 10.39 -13.64 -6.59
N ASN A 78 10.53 -13.66 -5.27
CA ASN A 78 11.82 -13.58 -4.58
C ASN A 78 11.89 -14.61 -3.45
N PRO A 79 12.72 -15.68 -3.54
CA PRO A 79 12.85 -16.66 -2.46
C PRO A 79 13.41 -16.07 -1.16
N ASP A 80 14.17 -14.97 -1.24
CA ASP A 80 14.79 -14.31 -0.09
C ASP A 80 13.89 -13.23 0.55
N TRP A 81 12.62 -13.14 0.13
CA TRP A 81 11.67 -12.12 0.58
C TRP A 81 11.59 -12.03 2.12
N PHE A 82 11.71 -13.17 2.82
CA PHE A 82 11.55 -13.22 4.27
C PHE A 82 12.69 -12.50 5.00
N HIS A 83 13.95 -12.77 4.61
CA HIS A 83 15.10 -12.06 5.14
C HIS A 83 15.08 -10.58 4.77
N TYR A 84 14.61 -10.26 3.57
CA TYR A 84 14.46 -8.87 3.12
C TYR A 84 13.39 -8.13 3.95
N LYS A 85 12.21 -8.74 4.18
CA LYS A 85 11.14 -8.22 5.06
C LYS A 85 11.70 -7.94 6.46
N GLN A 86 12.37 -8.92 7.09
CA GLN A 86 12.92 -8.74 8.43
C GLN A 86 13.82 -7.51 8.54
N ARG A 87 14.67 -7.28 7.53
CA ARG A 87 15.61 -6.16 7.53
C ARG A 87 14.96 -4.79 7.28
N HIS A 88 13.88 -4.76 6.51
CA HIS A 88 13.37 -3.51 5.92
C HIS A 88 11.94 -3.13 6.30
N PHE A 89 11.18 -4.06 6.83
CA PHE A 89 9.82 -3.89 7.32
C PHE A 89 9.74 -4.25 8.81
N GLY A 90 10.47 -5.27 9.24
CA GLY A 90 10.47 -5.80 10.59
C GLY A 90 10.18 -7.30 10.62
N GLY A 91 10.42 -7.92 11.77
CA GLY A 91 10.15 -9.36 11.97
C GLY A 91 8.66 -9.69 12.05
N ASP A 92 7.89 -8.80 12.66
CA ASP A 92 6.48 -9.01 12.95
C ASP A 92 5.56 -8.69 11.76
N ASP A 93 4.30 -9.11 11.89
CA ASP A 93 3.25 -8.71 10.96
C ASP A 93 2.76 -7.31 11.30
N GLY A 94 2.52 -6.50 10.27
CA GLY A 94 2.20 -5.10 10.46
C GLY A 94 1.44 -4.51 9.28
N ILE A 95 0.68 -3.46 9.57
CA ILE A 95 -0.07 -2.73 8.56
C ILE A 95 0.05 -1.23 8.83
N GLU A 96 0.38 -0.47 7.79
CA GLU A 96 0.41 0.99 7.82
C GLU A 96 -0.54 1.56 6.76
N PHE A 97 -1.30 2.60 7.11
CA PHE A 97 -2.16 3.29 6.15
C PHE A 97 -1.45 4.47 5.48
N ILE A 98 -1.49 4.50 4.16
CA ILE A 98 -0.92 5.57 3.33
C ILE A 98 -2.05 6.27 2.60
N ASP A 99 -2.19 7.56 2.85
CA ASP A 99 -3.23 8.41 2.27
C ASP A 99 -2.99 8.65 0.76
N ALA A 100 -4.01 8.38 -0.07
CA ALA A 100 -3.92 8.62 -1.50
C ALA A 100 -3.83 10.11 -1.84
N GLU A 101 -4.36 11.01 -1.00
CA GLU A 101 -4.25 12.45 -1.20
C GLU A 101 -2.82 12.96 -1.03
N GLN A 102 -1.95 12.21 -0.35
CA GLN A 102 -0.51 12.48 -0.30
C GLN A 102 0.22 11.89 -1.51
N LEU A 103 -0.15 10.68 -1.92
CA LEU A 103 0.51 9.95 -3.02
C LEU A 103 0.23 10.54 -4.39
N ILE A 104 -1.03 10.86 -4.72
CA ILE A 104 -1.41 11.30 -6.07
C ILE A 104 -0.67 12.59 -6.47
N PRO A 105 -0.68 13.66 -5.64
CA PRO A 105 0.06 14.89 -5.97
C PRO A 105 1.57 14.65 -6.02
N LEU A 106 2.10 13.76 -5.16
CA LEU A 106 3.52 13.40 -5.19
C LEU A 106 3.91 12.79 -6.54
N PHE A 107 3.09 11.89 -7.08
CA PHE A 107 3.32 11.30 -8.39
C PHE A 107 3.14 12.31 -9.53
N ASP A 108 2.09 13.14 -9.50
CA ASP A 108 1.77 14.10 -10.56
C ASP A 108 2.84 15.17 -10.74
N ARG A 109 3.56 15.52 -9.66
CA ARG A 109 4.67 16.49 -9.68
C ARG A 109 5.99 15.89 -10.19
N ASN A 110 6.11 14.56 -10.30
CA ASN A 110 7.38 13.86 -10.53
C ASN A 110 7.28 12.86 -11.69
N LEU A 111 7.01 13.37 -12.89
CA LEU A 111 6.74 12.56 -14.08
C LEU A 111 7.92 11.70 -14.58
N ARG A 112 9.13 11.94 -14.08
CA ARG A 112 10.33 11.15 -14.44
C ARG A 112 10.56 9.95 -13.53
N CYS A 113 9.91 9.92 -12.37
CA CYS A 113 10.01 8.79 -11.47
C CYS A 113 9.13 7.64 -11.95
N THR A 114 9.59 6.41 -11.75
CA THR A 114 8.89 5.20 -12.17
C THR A 114 8.36 4.41 -10.97
N HIS A 115 8.95 4.60 -9.78
CA HIS A 115 8.63 3.83 -8.58
C HIS A 115 8.39 4.71 -7.35
N LEU A 116 7.42 4.29 -6.54
CA LEU A 116 7.29 4.68 -5.14
C LEU A 116 8.31 3.88 -4.33
N ASN A 117 9.08 4.56 -3.50
CA ASN A 117 9.95 3.97 -2.50
C ASN A 117 9.37 4.21 -1.11
N VAL A 118 9.21 3.14 -0.35
CA VAL A 118 8.71 3.19 1.03
C VAL A 118 9.81 2.69 1.95
N GLN A 119 10.20 3.54 2.89
CA GLN A 119 11.17 3.20 3.92
C GLN A 119 10.49 3.20 5.27
N LEU A 120 10.57 2.07 5.97
CA LEU A 120 10.09 1.94 7.33
C LEU A 120 11.28 1.97 8.27
N THR A 121 11.12 2.69 9.37
CA THR A 121 11.97 2.65 10.56
C THR A 121 11.11 2.27 11.76
N GLU A 122 11.70 2.14 12.94
CA GLU A 122 10.94 1.85 14.17
C GLU A 122 9.87 2.91 14.49
N THR A 123 10.06 4.16 14.03
CA THR A 123 9.20 5.28 14.42
C THR A 123 8.59 6.06 13.25
N GLU A 124 8.97 5.74 12.02
CA GLU A 124 8.58 6.55 10.86
C GLU A 124 8.43 5.69 9.60
N VAL A 125 7.42 6.04 8.79
CA VAL A 125 7.29 5.61 7.40
C VAL A 125 7.53 6.80 6.49
N SER A 126 8.61 6.72 5.70
CA SER A 126 9.01 7.77 4.77
C SER A 126 8.69 7.35 3.33
N LEU A 127 8.12 8.27 2.57
CA LEU A 127 7.73 8.07 1.17
C LEU A 127 8.62 8.93 0.27
N SER A 128 9.24 8.31 -0.74
CA SER A 128 10.02 9.01 -1.75
C SER A 128 9.79 8.39 -3.12
N LEU A 129 10.22 9.07 -4.19
CA LEU A 129 10.09 8.57 -5.56
C LEU A 129 11.47 8.38 -6.17
N ILE A 130 11.63 7.32 -6.97
CA ILE A 130 12.87 7.00 -7.68
C ILE A 130 12.60 6.74 -9.16
N ALA A 131 13.62 6.93 -9.98
CA ALA A 131 13.69 6.36 -11.32
C ALA A 131 14.50 5.06 -11.23
N ARG A 132 13.90 3.96 -11.68
CA ARG A 132 14.57 2.70 -11.98
C ARG A 132 14.66 2.51 -13.49
#